data_AF-A0A2G6ICK9-F1
#
_entry.id   AF-A0A2G6ICK9-F1
#
_cell.length_a   1.000
_cell.length_b   1.000
_cell.length_c   1.000
_cell.angle_alpha   90.00
_cell.angle_beta   90.00
_cell.angle_gamma   90.00
#
_symmetry.space_group_name_H-M   'P 1'
#
loop_
_entity.id
_entity.type
_entity.pdbx_description
1 polymer ?
#
loop_
_entity_poly.entity_id
_entity_poly.type
_entity_poly.pdbx_seq_one_letter_code
_entity_poly.pdbx_strand_id
1 'polypeptide(L)'
;MALRKASQSSRAARTVHSLFAEAGSLPRRESLLGALAAGSPDTGPDTGGGIGDGFDTRPALARIQSAEATAEGVLFAIVPRIDPDLCSGCDACVRICPPEALTLIDTPGGLSAYHVDPESCDACGLCESVCEESAIRLETMALAPKDIPLQSWACRACGVAVHGPQAAAEGRAQDGLCRICARTGHHKKLFQVLS
;
A
#
# COMPACT_ATOMS: atom_id res chain seq x y z
N MET A 1 -10.99 -65.71 -5.46
CA MET A 1 -11.87 -64.55 -5.80
C MET A 1 -10.95 -63.41 -6.25
N ALA A 2 -10.59 -63.25 -7.54
CA ALA A 2 -11.45 -62.85 -8.67
C ALA A 2 -12.21 -61.55 -8.31
N LEU A 3 -12.04 -60.36 -8.90
CA LEU A 3 -11.44 -59.91 -10.18
C LEU A 3 -11.25 -58.36 -10.20
N ARG A 4 -10.25 -57.91 -11.00
CA ARG A 4 -10.18 -56.73 -11.92
C ARG A 4 -10.24 -55.30 -11.33
N LYS A 5 -9.19 -54.45 -11.43
CA LYS A 5 -8.57 -53.70 -12.57
C LYS A 5 -9.46 -52.65 -13.26
N ALA A 6 -8.79 -51.52 -13.56
CA ALA A 6 -8.98 -50.57 -14.68
C ALA A 6 -10.00 -49.43 -14.43
N SER A 7 -9.64 -48.14 -14.38
CA SER A 7 -8.97 -47.21 -15.35
C SER A 7 -9.95 -46.40 -16.20
N GLN A 8 -9.53 -45.17 -16.52
CA GLN A 8 -9.99 -44.26 -17.59
C GLN A 8 -11.09 -43.27 -17.15
N SER A 9 -10.85 -41.95 -17.14
CA SER A 9 -10.41 -41.03 -18.20
C SER A 9 -11.47 -40.75 -19.27
N SER A 10 -11.82 -39.46 -19.35
CA SER A 10 -12.27 -38.69 -20.51
C SER A 10 -13.78 -38.57 -20.82
N ARG A 11 -14.09 -37.35 -21.29
CA ARG A 11 -15.29 -36.87 -22.02
C ARG A 11 -16.53 -36.65 -21.15
N ALA A 12 -17.25 -35.53 -21.24
CA ALA A 12 -17.37 -34.50 -22.26
C ALA A 12 -17.83 -33.19 -21.58
N ALA A 13 -17.20 -32.04 -21.84
CA ALA A 13 -17.64 -31.13 -22.90
C ALA A 13 -19.17 -31.06 -23.03
N ARG A 14 -19.81 -30.25 -22.17
CA ARG A 14 -21.17 -29.74 -22.38
C ARG A 14 -21.19 -28.23 -22.18
N THR A 15 -20.93 -27.56 -23.30
CA THR A 15 -21.79 -26.51 -23.87
C THR A 15 -22.06 -25.28 -22.99
N VAL A 16 -21.17 -24.29 -23.11
CA VAL A 16 -21.35 -22.86 -22.75
C VAL A 16 -22.34 -22.12 -23.67
N HIS A 17 -23.34 -22.81 -24.20
CA HIS A 17 -24.23 -22.30 -25.26
C HIS A 17 -25.68 -22.22 -24.79
N SER A 18 -25.92 -21.57 -23.64
CA SER A 18 -27.29 -21.27 -23.20
C SER A 18 -27.42 -20.08 -22.25
N LEU A 19 -26.43 -19.17 -22.20
CA LEU A 19 -26.50 -17.93 -21.39
C LEU A 19 -26.48 -16.64 -22.25
N PHE A 20 -26.74 -16.75 -23.55
CA PHE A 20 -26.83 -15.62 -24.49
C PHE A 20 -28.27 -15.39 -24.97
N ALA A 21 -29.23 -15.37 -24.06
CA ALA A 21 -30.62 -15.10 -24.37
C ALA A 21 -31.26 -14.22 -23.31
N GLU A 22 -30.71 -13.02 -23.08
CA GLU A 22 -31.38 -11.88 -22.42
C GLU A 22 -30.48 -10.64 -22.45
N ALA A 23 -30.15 -10.15 -23.64
CA ALA A 23 -29.54 -8.83 -23.84
C ALA A 23 -30.56 -7.93 -24.56
N GLY A 24 -31.49 -7.39 -23.79
CA GLY A 24 -32.41 -6.35 -24.23
C GLY A 24 -31.68 -5.02 -24.43
N SER A 25 -31.72 -4.53 -25.66
CA SER A 25 -31.69 -3.11 -26.07
C SER A 25 -30.66 -2.19 -25.40
N LEU A 26 -29.50 -2.03 -26.04
CA LEU A 26 -28.64 -0.85 -25.89
C LEU A 26 -29.36 0.38 -26.47
N PRO A 27 -29.59 1.48 -25.71
CA PRO A 27 -30.00 2.73 -26.31
C PRO A 27 -28.82 3.40 -27.03
N ARG A 28 -29.16 3.96 -28.18
CA ARG A 28 -28.26 4.58 -29.16
C ARG A 28 -27.54 5.79 -28.59
N ARG A 29 -26.30 5.94 -29.07
CA ARG A 29 -25.45 7.13 -29.04
C ARG A 29 -26.20 8.38 -29.57
N GLU A 30 -25.67 9.57 -29.27
CA GLU A 30 -26.12 10.93 -29.67
C GLU A 30 -27.14 11.50 -28.65
N SER A 31 -26.88 12.57 -27.88
CA SER A 31 -26.20 13.80 -28.28
C SER A 31 -26.07 14.81 -27.12
N LEU A 32 -25.00 15.61 -27.22
CA LEU A 32 -24.90 17.03 -26.88
C LEU A 32 -24.96 17.52 -25.41
N LEU A 33 -23.80 18.08 -25.01
CA LEU A 33 -23.63 19.40 -24.38
C LEU A 33 -24.44 19.74 -23.11
N GLY A 34 -23.73 19.67 -21.98
CA GLY A 34 -23.97 20.45 -20.76
C GLY A 34 -22.72 20.37 -19.89
N ALA A 35 -21.70 21.20 -20.16
CA ALA A 35 -21.34 22.33 -19.30
C ALA A 35 -20.91 21.89 -17.89
N LEU A 36 -19.61 21.68 -17.66
CA LEU A 36 -18.74 22.68 -17.04
C LEU A 36 -19.31 23.22 -15.71
N ALA A 37 -18.89 22.66 -14.58
CA ALA A 37 -18.52 23.38 -13.35
C ALA A 37 -18.36 22.42 -12.17
N ALA A 38 -17.12 22.24 -11.69
CA ALA A 38 -16.72 22.23 -10.27
C ALA A 38 -15.30 21.67 -10.16
N GLY A 39 -14.31 22.47 -10.57
CA GLY A 39 -12.94 22.28 -10.10
C GLY A 39 -12.86 22.83 -8.69
N SER A 40 -12.61 21.97 -7.71
CA SER A 40 -12.22 22.38 -6.36
C SER A 40 -10.76 22.86 -6.40
N PRO A 41 -10.40 23.98 -5.76
CA PRO A 41 -9.01 24.41 -5.67
C PRO A 41 -8.32 23.67 -4.51
N ASP A 42 -7.44 22.73 -4.83
CA ASP A 42 -6.49 22.17 -3.87
C ASP A 42 -5.33 23.15 -3.71
N THR A 43 -5.40 24.00 -2.67
CA THR A 43 -4.25 24.78 -2.21
C THR A 43 -3.39 23.90 -1.30
N GLY A 44 -2.42 23.20 -1.89
CA GLY A 44 -1.26 22.62 -1.19
C GLY A 44 -0.03 23.54 -1.34
N PRO A 45 0.93 23.56 -0.40
CA PRO A 45 1.95 24.59 -0.33
C PRO A 45 3.03 24.43 -1.41
N ASP A 46 3.18 25.50 -2.16
CA ASP A 46 4.10 25.70 -3.27
C ASP A 46 5.57 25.60 -2.83
N THR A 47 6.32 24.63 -3.36
CA THR A 47 7.77 24.78 -3.50
C THR A 47 8.23 24.35 -4.91
N GLY A 48 8.52 25.34 -5.75
CA GLY A 48 9.30 25.17 -6.97
C GLY A 48 8.53 25.47 -8.26
N GLY A 49 8.84 26.61 -8.88
CA GLY A 49 8.25 27.05 -10.15
C GLY A 49 8.43 26.05 -11.30
N GLY A 50 7.31 25.60 -11.84
CA GLY A 50 7.20 24.90 -13.12
C GLY A 50 6.12 25.58 -13.95
N ILE A 51 6.42 25.85 -15.22
CA ILE A 51 5.47 26.32 -16.23
C ILE A 51 4.31 25.31 -16.32
N GLY A 52 3.15 25.62 -15.75
CA GLY A 52 1.99 24.71 -15.73
C GLY A 52 1.29 24.63 -17.08
N ASP A 53 1.72 23.71 -17.94
CA ASP A 53 0.84 23.09 -18.92
C ASP A 53 -0.08 22.13 -18.17
N GLY A 54 -1.39 22.35 -18.20
CA GLY A 54 -2.41 21.63 -17.41
C GLY A 54 -2.59 20.16 -17.77
N PHE A 55 -1.51 19.41 -17.94
CA PHE A 55 -1.47 17.98 -18.09
C PHE A 55 -1.39 17.35 -16.70
N ASP A 56 -2.37 16.52 -16.37
CA ASP A 56 -2.30 15.64 -15.21
C ASP A 56 -1.06 14.75 -15.33
N THR A 57 -0.01 15.08 -14.57
CA THR A 57 1.29 14.41 -14.54
C THR A 57 1.26 13.13 -13.71
N ARG A 58 0.15 12.82 -13.03
CA ARG A 58 -0.03 11.53 -12.36
C ARG A 58 0.02 10.45 -13.43
N PRO A 59 0.70 9.32 -13.18
CA PRO A 59 0.85 8.32 -14.21
C PRO A 59 -0.46 7.62 -14.50
N ALA A 60 -0.50 6.98 -15.66
CA ALA A 60 -1.72 6.42 -16.24
C ALA A 60 -2.48 5.50 -15.28
N LEU A 61 -1.78 4.76 -14.39
CA LEU A 61 -2.39 3.86 -13.43
C LEU A 61 -3.19 4.61 -12.35
N ALA A 62 -2.64 5.69 -11.78
CA ALA A 62 -3.31 6.57 -10.81
C ALA A 62 -4.66 7.08 -11.34
N ARG A 63 -4.74 7.30 -12.66
CA ARG A 63 -5.92 7.86 -13.34
C ARG A 63 -7.03 6.85 -13.58
N ILE A 64 -6.75 5.55 -13.46
CA ILE A 64 -7.71 4.45 -13.71
C ILE A 64 -7.92 3.54 -12.50
N GLN A 65 -7.36 3.92 -11.34
CA GLN A 65 -7.18 3.01 -10.21
C GLN A 65 -8.43 2.78 -9.36
N SER A 66 -9.37 3.73 -9.33
CA SER A 66 -10.58 3.64 -8.51
C SER A 66 -11.74 3.01 -9.29
N ALA A 67 -12.17 1.83 -8.85
CA ALA A 67 -13.45 1.24 -9.23
C ALA A 67 -14.46 1.43 -8.09
N GLU A 68 -15.71 1.73 -8.47
CA GLU A 68 -16.92 1.95 -7.68
C GLU A 68 -16.84 1.65 -6.17
N ALA A 69 -17.13 2.66 -5.35
CA ALA A 69 -17.24 2.51 -3.90
C ALA A 69 -18.39 1.56 -3.54
N THR A 70 -18.06 0.42 -2.93
CA THR A 70 -19.03 -0.47 -2.30
C THR A 70 -19.28 -0.04 -0.86
N ALA A 71 -20.35 -0.54 -0.23
CA ALA A 71 -20.62 -0.27 1.20
C ALA A 71 -19.46 -0.68 2.13
N GLU A 72 -18.57 -1.57 1.67
CA GLU A 72 -17.42 -2.10 2.41
C GLU A 72 -16.09 -1.40 2.07
N GLY A 73 -16.07 -0.46 1.11
CA GLY A 73 -14.88 0.32 0.72
C GLY A 73 -14.67 0.48 -0.79
N VAL A 74 -13.56 1.13 -1.16
CA VAL A 74 -13.13 1.38 -2.55
C VAL A 74 -12.11 0.31 -2.96
N LEU A 75 -12.32 -0.30 -4.14
CA LEU A 75 -11.42 -1.30 -4.70
C LEU A 75 -10.38 -0.65 -5.62
N PHE A 76 -9.13 -1.06 -5.46
CA PHE A 76 -8.00 -0.60 -6.25
C PHE A 76 -7.36 -1.76 -7.02
N ALA A 77 -6.94 -1.49 -8.25
CA ALA A 77 -6.30 -2.50 -9.09
C ALA A 77 -4.99 -3.04 -8.48
N ILE A 78 -4.17 -2.14 -7.92
CA ILE A 78 -2.93 -2.48 -7.20
C ILE A 78 -2.77 -1.51 -6.03
N VAL A 79 -2.44 -2.01 -4.84
CA VAL A 79 -2.18 -1.20 -3.66
C VAL A 79 -1.07 -1.80 -2.78
N PRO A 80 -0.14 -0.99 -2.24
CA PRO A 80 0.83 -1.49 -1.27
C PRO A 80 0.15 -1.76 0.06
N ARG A 81 0.30 -2.98 0.58
CA ARG A 81 -0.08 -3.36 1.94
C ARG A 81 1.16 -3.51 2.79
N ILE A 82 1.12 -2.91 3.98
CA ILE A 82 2.15 -3.09 5.01
C ILE A 82 1.60 -4.06 6.07
N ASP A 83 2.36 -5.09 6.36
CA ASP A 83 2.16 -6.00 7.49
C ASP A 83 2.77 -5.38 8.76
N PRO A 84 1.95 -4.98 9.75
CA PRO A 84 2.46 -4.33 10.94
C PRO A 84 3.29 -5.26 11.82
N ASP A 85 3.10 -6.57 11.78
CA ASP A 85 3.82 -7.52 12.64
C ASP A 85 5.27 -7.69 12.17
N LEU A 86 5.49 -7.63 10.85
CA LEU A 86 6.82 -7.69 10.24
C LEU A 86 7.51 -6.33 10.15
N CYS A 87 6.76 -5.22 10.17
CA CYS A 87 7.31 -3.90 9.94
C CYS A 87 8.22 -3.43 11.10
N SER A 88 9.43 -2.97 10.77
CA SER A 88 10.37 -2.45 11.77
C SER A 88 10.22 -0.95 12.05
N GLY A 89 9.33 -0.24 11.36
CA GLY A 89 9.19 1.22 11.48
C GLY A 89 10.39 2.03 10.96
N CYS A 90 11.08 1.57 9.91
CA CYS A 90 12.34 2.19 9.46
C CYS A 90 12.18 3.37 8.48
N ASP A 91 10.95 3.66 8.05
CA ASP A 91 10.57 4.72 7.09
C ASP A 91 11.20 4.63 5.70
N ALA A 92 11.89 3.53 5.36
CA ALA A 92 12.55 3.39 4.06
C ALA A 92 11.54 3.46 2.90
N CYS A 93 10.36 2.88 3.07
CA CYS A 93 9.28 2.88 2.08
C CYS A 93 8.70 4.28 1.84
N VAL A 94 8.49 5.07 2.89
CA VAL A 94 8.00 6.46 2.81
C VAL A 94 9.02 7.32 2.06
N ARG A 95 10.31 7.18 2.39
CA ARG A 95 11.38 7.99 1.78
C ARG A 95 11.67 7.67 0.32
N ILE A 96 11.44 6.44 -0.11
CA ILE A 96 11.75 6.02 -1.49
C ILE A 96 10.59 6.24 -2.45
N CYS A 97 9.37 6.46 -1.95
CA CYS A 97 8.15 6.52 -2.77
C CYS A 97 8.11 7.81 -3.59
N PRO A 98 8.35 7.79 -4.92
CA PRO A 98 8.40 9.01 -5.71
C PRO A 98 7.07 9.79 -5.77
N PRO A 99 5.88 9.15 -5.87
CA PRO A 99 4.62 9.87 -5.89
C PRO A 99 4.07 10.15 -4.48
N GLU A 100 4.85 9.88 -3.42
CA GLU A 100 4.43 10.08 -2.03
C GLU A 100 3.12 9.36 -1.65
N ALA A 101 2.82 8.23 -2.30
CA ALA A 101 1.68 7.37 -1.97
C ALA A 101 1.78 6.73 -0.57
N LEU A 102 2.94 6.79 0.07
CA LEU A 102 3.23 6.28 1.41
C LEU A 102 3.76 7.43 2.25
N THR A 103 3.01 7.86 3.27
CA THR A 103 3.36 9.02 4.10
C THR A 103 3.25 8.71 5.59
N LEU A 104 3.85 9.59 6.40
CA LEU A 104 3.61 9.66 7.84
C LEU A 104 2.60 10.76 8.11
N ILE A 105 1.49 10.40 8.74
CA ILE A 105 0.45 11.33 9.17
C ILE A 105 0.36 11.36 10.69
N ASP A 106 -0.13 12.46 11.25
CA ASP A 106 -0.46 12.54 12.66
C ASP A 106 -1.89 12.07 12.91
N THR A 107 -2.07 11.23 13.92
CA THR A 107 -3.38 10.71 14.33
C THR A 107 -3.95 11.48 15.53
N PRO A 108 -5.28 11.46 15.72
CA PRO A 108 -5.92 12.01 16.90
C PRO A 108 -5.39 11.32 18.17
N GLY A 109 -4.51 12.00 18.91
CA GLY A 109 -3.73 11.41 20.01
C GLY A 109 -2.25 11.78 20.00
N GLY A 110 -1.77 12.48 18.96
CA GLY A 110 -0.38 12.94 18.86
C GLY A 110 0.60 11.81 18.52
N LEU A 111 0.09 10.71 17.98
CA LEU A 111 0.87 9.57 17.51
C LEU A 111 0.94 9.64 15.98
N SER A 112 2.07 9.25 15.39
CA SER A 112 2.16 9.15 13.93
C SER A 112 1.57 7.83 13.44
N ALA A 113 1.17 7.76 12.17
CA ALA A 113 0.75 6.55 11.50
C ALA A 113 1.33 6.49 10.08
N TYR A 114 1.57 5.28 9.58
CA TYR A 114 1.77 5.10 8.14
C TYR A 114 0.43 5.17 7.43
N HIS A 115 0.32 6.11 6.50
CA HIS A 115 -0.80 6.27 5.60
C HIS A 115 -0.41 5.79 4.21
N VAL A 116 -1.36 5.14 3.54
CA VAL A 116 -1.23 4.78 2.13
C VAL A 116 -2.34 5.48 1.39
N ASP A 117 -1.97 6.29 0.40
CA ASP A 117 -2.89 6.81 -0.60
C ASP A 117 -2.81 5.92 -1.86
N PRO A 118 -3.79 5.03 -2.08
CA PRO A 118 -3.78 4.14 -3.22
C PRO A 118 -3.95 4.89 -4.55
N GLU A 119 -4.58 6.08 -4.55
CA GLU A 119 -4.83 6.85 -5.77
C GLU A 119 -3.54 7.49 -6.31
N SER A 120 -2.59 7.80 -5.44
CA SER A 120 -1.29 8.32 -5.83
C SER A 120 -0.27 7.21 -6.12
N CYS A 121 -0.65 5.94 -6.00
CA CYS A 121 0.28 4.83 -6.12
C CYS A 121 0.48 4.37 -7.56
N ASP A 122 1.70 4.51 -8.08
CA ASP A 122 2.01 4.12 -9.46
C ASP A 122 2.37 2.65 -9.62
N ALA A 123 2.25 1.85 -8.54
CA ALA A 123 2.63 0.45 -8.49
C ALA A 123 4.07 0.14 -8.93
N CYS A 124 5.02 1.08 -8.71
CA CYS A 124 6.41 0.92 -9.13
C CYS A 124 7.20 -0.17 -8.37
N GLY A 125 6.72 -0.62 -7.20
CA GLY A 125 7.35 -1.70 -6.42
C GLY A 125 8.59 -1.31 -5.61
N LEU A 126 9.00 -0.03 -5.62
CA LEU A 126 10.18 0.41 -4.87
C LEU A 126 10.05 0.17 -3.36
N CYS A 127 8.87 0.42 -2.79
CA CYS A 127 8.59 0.21 -1.36
C CYS A 127 8.71 -1.26 -0.93
N GLU A 128 8.29 -2.20 -1.78
CA GLU A 128 8.46 -3.63 -1.58
C GLU A 128 9.95 -4.02 -1.67
N SER A 129 10.66 -3.52 -2.69
CA SER A 129 12.07 -3.85 -2.91
C SER A 129 13.02 -3.34 -1.81
N VAL A 130 12.72 -2.19 -1.19
CA VAL A 130 13.57 -1.60 -0.14
C VAL A 130 13.30 -2.20 1.25
N CYS A 131 12.20 -2.95 1.41
CA CYS A 131 11.79 -3.45 2.70
C CYS A 131 12.63 -4.68 3.12
N GLU A 132 13.64 -4.45 3.96
CA GLU A 132 14.52 -5.52 4.47
C GLU A 132 13.77 -6.61 5.27
N GLU A 133 12.66 -6.24 5.91
CA GLU A 133 11.81 -7.14 6.69
C GLU A 133 10.75 -7.87 5.85
N SER A 134 10.67 -7.58 4.54
CA SER A 134 9.61 -8.09 3.64
C SER A 134 8.18 -7.82 4.15
N ALA A 135 8.02 -6.70 4.88
CA ALA A 135 6.75 -6.30 5.49
C ALA A 135 5.79 -5.61 4.50
N ILE A 136 6.22 -5.30 3.28
CA ILE A 136 5.39 -4.61 2.28
C ILE A 136 5.20 -5.51 1.07
N ARG A 137 3.96 -5.61 0.58
CA ARG A 137 3.64 -6.28 -0.69
C ARG A 137 2.66 -5.46 -1.51
N LEU A 138 2.79 -5.52 -2.83
CA LEU A 138 1.76 -5.01 -3.73
C LEU A 138 0.65 -6.05 -3.88
N GLU A 139 -0.56 -5.70 -3.44
CA GLU A 139 -1.76 -6.53 -3.60
C GLU A 139 -2.58 -6.07 -4.80
N THR A 140 -3.10 -7.02 -5.57
CA THR A 140 -3.98 -6.74 -6.70
C THR A 140 -5.43 -6.85 -6.30
N MET A 141 -6.30 -5.99 -6.84
CA MET A 141 -7.75 -6.03 -6.63
C MET A 141 -8.10 -6.05 -5.13
N ALA A 142 -7.56 -5.09 -4.40
CA ALA A 142 -7.67 -5.01 -2.94
C ALA A 142 -8.32 -3.69 -2.49
N LEU A 143 -8.93 -3.73 -1.31
CA LEU A 143 -9.49 -2.54 -0.66
C LEU A 143 -8.37 -1.62 -0.17
N ALA A 144 -8.69 -0.32 -0.07
CA ALA A 144 -7.82 0.65 0.58
C ALA A 144 -7.31 0.10 1.93
N PRO A 145 -5.98 0.05 2.14
CA PRO A 145 -5.41 -0.35 3.41
C PRO A 145 -5.75 0.70 4.47
N LYS A 146 -5.86 0.24 5.71
CA LYS A 146 -6.06 1.11 6.86
C LYS A 146 -4.72 1.69 7.30
N ASP A 147 -4.77 2.87 7.91
CA ASP A 147 -3.60 3.48 8.51
C ASP A 147 -3.01 2.59 9.61
N ILE A 148 -1.69 2.54 9.69
CA ILE A 148 -0.97 1.75 10.69
C ILE A 148 -0.46 2.69 11.77
N PRO A 149 -1.06 2.68 12.97
CA PRO A 149 -0.64 3.58 14.04
C PRO A 149 0.73 3.16 14.56
N LEU A 150 1.58 4.16 14.80
CA LEU A 150 2.92 4.02 15.32
C LEU A 150 2.97 4.49 16.78
N GLN A 151 3.90 3.93 17.53
CA GLN A 151 4.25 4.41 18.85
C GLN A 151 5.71 4.82 18.86
N SER A 152 6.04 5.88 19.60
CA SER A 152 7.40 6.41 19.71
C SER A 152 8.02 6.04 21.04
N TRP A 153 9.32 5.72 21.04
CA TRP A 153 10.10 5.44 22.25
C TRP A 153 11.57 5.82 22.09
N ALA A 154 12.27 6.00 23.20
CA ALA A 154 13.72 6.13 23.21
C ALA A 154 14.35 4.73 23.34
N CYS A 155 15.35 4.43 22.51
CA CYS A 155 16.07 3.17 22.60
C CYS A 155 16.80 3.05 23.95
N ARG A 156 16.52 2.01 24.73
CA ARG A 156 17.16 1.76 26.05
C ARG A 156 18.68 1.58 25.98
N ALA A 157 19.23 1.24 24.81
CA ALA A 157 20.66 0.97 24.64
C ALA A 157 21.47 2.15 24.09
N CYS A 158 20.92 2.93 23.14
CA CYS A 158 21.65 4.05 22.52
C CYS A 158 20.97 5.42 22.71
N GLY A 159 19.77 5.47 23.30
CA GLY A 159 19.03 6.69 23.57
C GLY A 159 18.29 7.31 22.38
N VAL A 160 18.51 6.83 21.15
CA VAL A 160 17.88 7.42 19.95
C VAL A 160 16.35 7.25 19.99
N ALA A 161 15.64 8.32 19.64
CA ALA A 161 14.19 8.28 19.45
C ALA A 161 13.85 7.49 18.19
N VAL A 162 12.92 6.55 18.31
CA VAL A 162 12.43 5.71 17.22
C VAL A 162 10.94 5.50 17.35
N HIS A 163 10.32 5.00 16.29
CA HIS A 163 8.94 4.57 16.30
C HIS A 163 8.78 3.23 15.58
N GLY A 164 7.61 2.65 15.72
CA GLY A 164 7.24 1.41 15.04
C GLY A 164 5.76 1.08 15.27
N PRO A 165 5.24 0.06 14.55
CA PRO A 165 3.84 -0.29 14.61
C PRO A 165 3.40 -0.65 16.03
N GLN A 166 2.25 -0.12 16.46
CA GLN A 166 1.65 -0.49 17.75
C GLN A 166 1.25 -1.97 17.79
N ALA A 167 0.81 -2.49 16.64
CA ALA A 167 0.38 -3.88 16.50
C ALA A 167 1.53 -4.89 16.47
N ALA A 168 2.79 -4.46 16.24
CA ALA A 168 4.00 -5.28 16.36
C ALA A 168 4.33 -5.63 17.83
N ALA A 169 3.28 -5.87 18.62
CA ALA A 169 3.30 -6.01 20.05
C ALA A 169 4.17 -7.19 20.49
N GLU A 170 4.64 -8.08 19.62
CA GLU A 170 5.55 -9.18 19.97
C GLU A 170 6.95 -8.95 19.35
N GLY A 171 7.96 -8.75 20.20
CA GLY A 171 9.38 -8.76 19.80
C GLY A 171 10.10 -7.42 19.93
N ARG A 172 9.89 -6.44 19.04
CA ARG A 172 10.82 -5.29 18.92
C ARG A 172 10.46 -4.06 19.77
N ALA A 173 9.18 -3.70 19.78
CA ALA A 173 8.72 -2.54 20.55
C ALA A 173 8.75 -2.83 22.07
N GLN A 174 8.49 -4.08 22.48
CA GLN A 174 8.55 -4.51 23.89
C GLN A 174 9.98 -4.44 24.47
N ASP A 175 10.97 -4.81 23.66
CA ASP A 175 12.38 -4.77 24.08
C ASP A 175 12.90 -3.33 24.24
N GLY A 176 12.16 -2.31 23.77
CA GLY A 176 12.56 -0.92 23.85
C GLY A 176 13.90 -0.64 23.14
N LEU A 177 14.27 -1.45 22.15
CA LEU A 177 15.49 -1.30 21.36
C LEU A 177 15.15 -0.75 19.97
N CYS A 178 16.02 0.08 19.40
CA CYS A 178 15.91 0.44 17.98
C CYS A 178 16.34 -0.74 17.10
N ARG A 179 15.91 -0.76 15.84
CA ARG A 179 16.25 -1.84 14.87
C ARG A 179 17.77 -2.09 14.76
N ILE A 180 18.57 -1.03 14.86
CA ILE A 180 20.04 -1.13 14.74
C ILE A 180 20.62 -1.81 15.98
N CYS A 181 20.24 -1.37 17.18
CA CYS A 181 20.69 -1.98 18.43
C CYS A 181 20.22 -3.42 18.58
N ALA A 182 18.96 -3.72 18.23
CA ALA A 182 18.42 -5.07 18.27
C ALA A 182 19.20 -6.02 17.35
N ARG A 183 19.55 -5.58 16.14
CA ARG A 183 20.26 -6.41 15.16
C ARG A 183 21.77 -6.53 15.40
N THR A 184 22.42 -5.43 15.77
CA THR A 184 23.89 -5.35 15.73
C THR A 184 24.54 -5.11 17.08
N GLY A 185 23.77 -4.68 18.10
CA GLY A 185 24.32 -4.31 19.40
C GLY A 185 25.40 -3.21 19.32
N HIS A 186 25.34 -2.31 18.34
CA HIS A 186 26.43 -1.38 18.02
C HIS A 186 26.89 -0.51 19.21
N HIS A 187 26.01 -0.21 20.18
CA HIS A 187 26.35 0.48 21.43
C HIS A 187 27.52 -0.17 22.18
N LYS A 188 27.70 -1.50 22.06
CA LYS A 188 28.84 -2.24 22.62
C LYS A 188 30.17 -2.03 21.88
N LYS A 189 30.17 -1.28 20.78
CA LYS A 189 31.36 -1.00 19.97
C LYS A 189 31.69 0.50 19.89
N LEU A 190 30.85 1.36 20.48
CA LEU A 190 31.03 2.82 20.41
C LEU A 190 32.32 3.30 21.10
N PHE A 191 32.83 2.58 22.11
CA PHE A 191 34.08 2.93 22.79
C PHE A 191 35.35 2.68 21.94
N GLN A 192 35.24 2.01 20.79
CA GLN A 192 36.40 1.68 19.96
C GLN A 192 36.91 2.84 19.07
N VAL A 193 36.19 3.97 19.02
CA VAL A 193 36.55 5.13 18.19
C VAL A 193 37.22 6.25 19.02
N LEU A 194 37.18 6.16 20.35
CA LEU A 194 37.78 7.14 21.28
C LEU A 194 39.19 6.72 21.76
N SER A 195 39.89 5.86 21.01
CA SER A 195 41.22 5.33 21.34
C SER A 195 42.33 6.02 20.56
#